data_AF-A0A1I1VPV1-F1
#
_entry.id   AF-A0A1I1VPV1-F1
#
_cell.length_a   1.000
_cell.length_b   1.000
_cell.length_c   1.000
_cell.angle_alpha   90.00
_cell.angle_beta   90.00
_cell.angle_gamma   90.00
#
_symmetry.space_group_name_H-M   'P 1'
#
loop_
_entity.id
_entity.type
_entity.pdbx_description
1 polymer ?
#
loop_
_entity_poly.entity_id
_entity_poly.type
_entity_poly.pdbx_seq_one_letter_code
_entity_poly.pdbx_strand_id
1 'polypeptide(L)'
;MNSTASTQEKTTFREVYIFDMEVLQRIFSKNKCGKTEDKMLFGIPFLLSKKGNRINAFASLILDQNNEIQFKIYDDENLTDKEEATFNAYIVNFLKKKRSANFNNAVQLKKSTEHFVHYLSF
;
A
#
# COMPACT_ATOMS: atom_id res chain seq x y z
N MET A 1 -7.69 41.30 -12.30
CA MET A 1 -7.30 39.97 -12.82
C MET A 1 -7.46 38.98 -11.67
N ASN A 2 -8.49 38.14 -11.71
CA ASN A 2 -8.69 37.12 -10.67
C ASN A 2 -7.83 35.91 -11.03
N SER A 3 -6.66 35.79 -10.40
CA SER A 3 -5.83 34.60 -10.50
C SER A 3 -6.50 33.46 -9.76
N THR A 4 -7.27 32.62 -10.47
CA THR A 4 -7.66 31.31 -9.96
C THR A 4 -6.41 30.43 -9.96
N ALA A 5 -5.62 30.53 -8.89
CA ALA A 5 -4.57 29.56 -8.62
C ALA A 5 -5.26 28.20 -8.41
N SER A 6 -5.25 27.33 -9.42
CA SER A 6 -5.58 25.92 -9.23
C SER A 6 -4.60 25.35 -8.22
N THR A 7 -4.99 25.26 -6.96
CA THR A 7 -4.30 24.46 -5.95
C THR A 7 -4.39 23.01 -6.40
N GLN A 8 -3.42 22.56 -7.20
CA GLN A 8 -3.18 21.15 -7.40
C GLN A 8 -2.91 20.54 -6.03
N GLU A 9 -3.81 19.67 -5.58
CA GLU A 9 -3.63 18.94 -4.32
C GLU A 9 -2.30 18.19 -4.38
N LYS A 10 -1.39 18.54 -3.46
CA LYS A 10 -0.06 17.95 -3.41
C LYS A 10 -0.15 16.51 -2.91
N THR A 11 0.50 15.61 -3.65
CA THR A 11 0.67 14.22 -3.23
C THR A 11 1.79 14.11 -2.19
N THR A 12 1.54 13.39 -1.11
CA THR A 12 2.49 13.14 -0.02
C THR A 12 2.54 11.66 0.33
N PHE A 13 3.67 11.20 0.87
CA PHE A 13 3.88 9.79 1.22
C PHE A 13 4.26 9.66 2.69
N ARG A 14 3.76 8.63 3.36
CA ARG A 14 4.15 8.30 4.75
C ARG A 14 4.00 6.82 5.06
N GLU A 15 4.61 6.38 6.15
CA GLU A 15 4.39 5.04 6.72
C GLU A 15 2.94 4.88 7.19
N VAL A 16 2.46 3.64 7.12
CA VAL A 16 1.10 3.25 7.52
C VAL A 16 0.99 3.21 9.04
N TYR A 17 -0.11 3.73 9.59
CA TYR A 17 -0.48 3.61 10.99
C TYR A 17 -1.72 2.74 11.17
N ILE A 18 -1.94 2.24 12.38
CA ILE A 18 -3.10 1.38 12.69
C ILE A 18 -4.44 2.06 12.41
N PHE A 19 -4.52 3.38 12.56
CA PHE A 19 -5.73 4.16 12.26
C PHE A 19 -6.07 4.23 10.77
N ASP A 20 -5.15 3.84 9.88
CA ASP A 20 -5.39 3.85 8.43
C ASP A 20 -6.13 2.59 7.94
N MET A 21 -6.17 1.53 8.76
CA MET A 21 -6.53 0.17 8.31
C MET A 21 -7.91 0.08 7.66
N GLU A 22 -8.90 0.76 8.21
CA GLU A 22 -10.25 0.77 7.65
C GLU A 22 -10.27 1.34 6.21
N VAL A 23 -9.47 2.37 5.95
CA VAL A 23 -9.33 2.96 4.62
C VAL A 23 -8.59 2.00 3.68
N LEU A 24 -7.52 1.36 4.16
CA LEU A 24 -6.73 0.42 3.35
C LEU A 24 -7.54 -0.82 2.97
N GLN A 25 -8.34 -1.36 3.88
CA GLN A 25 -9.26 -2.46 3.61
C GLN A 25 -10.26 -2.09 2.51
N ARG A 26 -10.85 -0.89 2.59
CA ARG A 26 -11.76 -0.41 1.53
C ARG A 26 -11.08 -0.29 0.17
N ILE A 27 -9.87 0.27 0.11
CA ILE A 27 -9.10 0.37 -1.12
C ILE A 27 -8.82 -1.04 -1.67
N PHE A 28 -8.35 -1.95 -0.83
CA PHE A 28 -8.07 -3.32 -1.22
C PHE A 28 -9.30 -4.06 -1.77
N SER A 29 -10.44 -3.94 -1.10
CA SER A 29 -11.68 -4.59 -1.52
C SER A 29 -12.13 -4.11 -2.90
N LYS A 30 -11.89 -2.86 -3.27
CA LYS A 30 -12.16 -2.36 -4.64
C LYS A 30 -11.24 -2.98 -5.69
N ASN A 31 -9.98 -3.22 -5.34
CA ASN A 31 -8.98 -3.84 -6.20
C ASN A 31 -9.17 -5.37 -6.34
N LYS A 32 -10.11 -5.98 -5.59
CA LYS A 32 -10.30 -7.43 -5.53
C LYS A 32 -11.73 -7.85 -5.85
N CYS A 33 -11.88 -8.66 -6.90
CA CYS A 33 -13.13 -9.31 -7.26
C CYS A 33 -13.40 -10.54 -6.36
N GLY A 34 -13.64 -10.31 -5.07
CA GLY A 34 -14.49 -11.17 -4.23
C GLY A 34 -14.03 -12.58 -3.81
N LYS A 35 -12.81 -13.07 -4.09
CA LYS A 35 -12.39 -14.41 -3.63
C LYS A 35 -11.64 -14.37 -2.30
N THR A 36 -12.04 -15.24 -1.38
CA THR A 36 -11.44 -15.40 -0.03
C THR A 36 -9.96 -15.76 -0.06
N GLU A 37 -9.52 -16.45 -1.12
CA GLU A 37 -8.12 -16.85 -1.37
C GLU A 37 -7.22 -15.63 -1.66
N ASP A 38 -7.80 -14.49 -2.04
CA ASP A 38 -7.05 -13.27 -2.33
C ASP A 38 -6.61 -12.51 -1.07
N LYS A 39 -7.09 -12.87 0.13
CA LYS A 39 -6.81 -12.12 1.38
C LYS A 39 -5.32 -12.03 1.72
N MET A 40 -4.55 -13.08 1.40
CA MET A 40 -3.10 -13.07 1.58
C MET A 40 -2.39 -12.01 0.73
N LEU A 41 -3.03 -11.55 -0.36
CA LEU A 41 -2.50 -10.48 -1.20
C LEU A 41 -2.67 -9.11 -0.54
N PHE A 42 -3.50 -8.96 0.51
CA PHE A 42 -3.49 -7.75 1.32
C PHE A 42 -2.11 -7.48 1.89
N GLY A 43 -1.39 -8.53 2.27
CA GLY A 43 0.00 -8.46 2.69
C GLY A 43 0.19 -7.65 3.97
N ILE A 44 1.39 -7.07 4.11
CA ILE A 44 1.72 -6.12 5.18
C ILE A 44 1.87 -4.72 4.57
N PRO A 45 0.87 -3.83 4.74
CA PRO A 45 0.95 -2.43 4.35
C PRO A 45 2.10 -1.72 5.05
N PHE A 46 2.88 -0.93 4.31
CA PHE A 46 4.04 -0.23 4.87
C PHE A 46 4.14 1.23 4.46
N LEU A 47 3.58 1.63 3.31
CA LEU A 47 3.53 3.01 2.87
C LEU A 47 2.16 3.35 2.31
N LEU A 48 1.78 4.61 2.41
CA LEU A 48 0.61 5.15 1.76
C LEU A 48 0.89 6.46 1.03
N SER A 49 0.09 6.71 0.02
CA SER A 49 -0.01 7.96 -0.72
C SER A 49 -1.26 8.72 -0.26
N LYS A 50 -1.09 10.02 -0.04
CA LYS A 50 -2.18 10.96 0.24
C LYS A 50 -2.23 12.04 -0.83
N LYS A 51 -3.43 12.34 -1.29
CA LYS A 51 -3.74 13.52 -2.10
C LYS A 51 -4.68 14.41 -1.29
N GLY A 52 -4.20 15.60 -0.94
CA GLY A 52 -4.87 16.42 0.07
C GLY A 52 -5.01 15.66 1.39
N ASN A 53 -6.24 15.54 1.90
CA ASN A 53 -6.51 14.78 3.12
C ASN A 53 -6.94 13.32 2.91
N ARG A 54 -7.04 12.85 1.66
CA ARG A 54 -7.49 11.50 1.30
C ARG A 54 -6.30 10.58 1.06
N ILE A 55 -6.35 9.37 1.62
CA ILE A 55 -5.46 8.28 1.21
C ILE A 55 -5.96 7.77 -0.13
N ASN A 56 -5.14 7.85 -1.18
CA ASN A 56 -5.52 7.44 -2.53
C ASN A 56 -4.83 6.16 -3.00
N ALA A 57 -3.74 5.75 -2.34
CA ALA A 57 -3.10 4.47 -2.60
C ALA A 57 -2.28 4.00 -1.40
N PHE A 58 -1.97 2.72 -1.34
CA PHE A 58 -1.00 2.16 -0.40
C PHE A 58 -0.19 1.03 -1.03
N ALA A 59 0.97 0.76 -0.44
CA ALA A 59 1.85 -0.32 -0.82
C ALA A 59 1.90 -1.36 0.29
N SER A 60 1.79 -2.63 -0.10
CA SER A 60 1.95 -3.79 0.78
C SER A 60 3.07 -4.69 0.32
N LEU A 61 3.78 -5.28 1.29
CA LEU A 61 4.63 -6.44 1.05
C LEU A 61 3.76 -7.67 0.86
N ILE A 62 4.04 -8.43 -0.19
CA ILE A 62 3.35 -9.68 -0.51
C ILE A 62 4.37 -10.76 -0.85
N LEU A 63 3.92 -12.01 -0.81
CA LEU A 63 4.64 -13.12 -1.41
C LEU A 63 4.05 -13.41 -2.78
N ASP A 64 4.92 -13.59 -3.77
CA ASP A 64 4.51 -14.12 -5.05
C ASP A 64 4.38 -15.66 -5.01
N GLN A 65 4.05 -16.25 -6.17
CA GLN A 65 3.91 -17.71 -6.34
C GLN A 65 5.20 -18.50 -6.08
N ASN A 66 6.36 -17.85 -6.11
CA ASN A 66 7.67 -18.44 -5.86
C ASN A 66 8.16 -18.22 -4.42
N ASN A 67 7.32 -17.65 -3.54
CA ASN A 67 7.68 -17.19 -2.20
C ASN A 67 8.74 -16.08 -2.17
N GLU A 68 8.86 -15.30 -3.24
CA GLU A 68 9.69 -14.11 -3.24
C GLU A 68 8.93 -12.93 -2.65
N ILE A 69 9.64 -12.10 -1.88
CA ILE A 69 9.08 -10.88 -1.32
C ILE A 69 8.98 -9.86 -2.45
N GLN A 70 7.76 -9.41 -2.72
CA GLN A 70 7.45 -8.35 -3.65
C GLN A 70 6.67 -7.25 -2.92
N PHE A 71 6.47 -6.11 -3.58
CA PHE A 71 5.45 -5.17 -3.15
C PHE A 71 4.38 -5.01 -4.23
N LYS A 72 3.16 -4.70 -3.79
CA LYS A 72 2.05 -4.35 -4.66
C LYS A 72 1.46 -3.02 -4.21
N ILE A 73 1.11 -2.19 -5.18
CA ILE A 73 0.37 -0.96 -4.97
C ILE A 73 -1.12 -1.27 -5.17
N TYR A 74 -1.93 -0.76 -4.25
CA TYR A 74 -3.38 -0.75 -4.31
C TYR A 74 -3.84 0.70 -4.29
N ASP A 75 -4.62 1.11 -5.29
CA ASP A 75 -5.11 2.47 -5.40
C ASP A 75 -6.64 2.53 -5.40
N ASP A 76 -7.17 3.73 -5.25
CA ASP A 76 -8.61 3.97 -5.24
C ASP A 76 -9.21 4.28 -6.62
N GLU A 77 -8.53 3.85 -7.68
CA GLU A 77 -8.80 4.08 -9.11
C GLU A 77 -8.58 5.52 -9.58
N ASN A 78 -8.01 6.40 -8.73
CA ASN A 78 -7.74 7.80 -9.07
C ASN A 78 -6.25 8.15 -9.08
N LEU A 79 -5.37 7.14 -9.07
CA LEU A 79 -3.92 7.36 -9.17
C LEU A 79 -3.55 7.55 -10.64
N THR A 80 -3.01 8.72 -10.98
CA THR A 80 -2.49 8.96 -12.34
C THR A 80 -1.15 8.26 -12.54
N ASP A 81 -0.78 7.94 -13.79
CA ASP A 81 0.52 7.31 -14.13
C ASP A 81 1.72 8.08 -13.52
N LYS A 82 1.63 9.41 -13.49
CA LYS A 82 2.67 10.26 -12.89
C LYS A 82 2.74 10.09 -11.37
N GLU A 83 1.60 10.01 -10.70
CA GLU A 83 1.54 9.79 -9.25
C GLU A 83 2.01 8.38 -8.90
N GLU A 84 1.62 7.37 -9.68
CA GLU A 84 2.08 5.99 -9.52
C GLU A 84 3.59 5.89 -9.70
N ALA A 85 4.16 6.45 -10.78
CA ALA A 85 5.60 6.47 -11.00
C ALA A 85 6.36 7.16 -9.85
N THR A 86 5.81 8.27 -9.35
CA THR A 86 6.40 9.00 -8.21
C THR A 86 6.34 8.16 -6.93
N PHE A 87 5.21 7.51 -6.66
CA PHE A 87 5.04 6.67 -5.49
C PHE A 87 5.93 5.43 -5.55
N ASN A 88 6.02 4.78 -6.70
CA ASN A 88 6.92 3.65 -6.95
C ASN A 88 8.39 4.03 -6.70
N ALA A 89 8.85 5.16 -7.23
CA ALA A 89 10.19 5.67 -6.97
C ALA A 89 10.46 5.91 -5.47
N TYR A 90 9.46 6.43 -4.74
CA TYR A 90 9.54 6.60 -3.30
C TYR A 90 9.63 5.24 -2.56
N ILE A 91 8.80 4.26 -2.94
CA ILE A 91 8.81 2.90 -2.39
C ILE A 91 10.18 2.25 -2.58
N VAL A 92 10.73 2.25 -3.78
CA VAL A 92 12.05 1.65 -4.07
C VAL A 92 13.14 2.29 -3.21
N ASN A 93 13.12 3.62 -3.07
CA ASN A 93 14.08 4.32 -2.22
C ASN A 93 13.89 4.05 -0.72
N PHE A 94 12.64 3.86 -0.28
CA PHE A 94 12.31 3.48 1.08
C PHE A 94 12.80 2.07 1.41
N LEU A 95 12.53 1.11 0.53
CA LEU A 95 12.92 -0.29 0.68
C LEU A 95 14.44 -0.45 0.77
N LYS A 96 15.21 0.28 -0.06
CA LYS A 96 16.69 0.31 0.01
C LYS A 96 17.23 0.71 1.40
N LYS A 97 16.47 1.47 2.18
CA LYS A 97 16.88 1.97 3.50
C LYS A 97 16.40 1.08 4.65
N LYS A 98 15.43 0.18 4.43
CA LYS A 98 14.84 -0.65 5.49
C LYS A 98 15.58 -1.98 5.62
N ARG A 99 15.86 -2.37 6.87
CA ARG A 99 16.56 -3.62 7.23
C ARG A 99 15.69 -4.59 8.05
N SER A 100 14.39 -4.34 8.22
CA SER A 100 13.58 -5.20 9.10
C SER A 100 13.24 -6.55 8.45
N ALA A 101 12.94 -7.55 9.29
CA ALA A 101 12.81 -8.95 8.87
C ALA A 101 11.70 -9.18 7.83
N ASN A 102 10.58 -8.45 7.92
CA ASN A 102 9.47 -8.60 6.96
C ASN A 102 9.85 -8.21 5.53
N PHE A 103 10.90 -7.39 5.34
CA PHE A 103 11.39 -7.00 4.02
C PHE A 103 12.39 -7.99 3.42
N ASN A 104 12.92 -8.93 4.22
CA ASN A 104 14.07 -9.75 3.83
C ASN A 104 13.90 -11.26 4.14
N ASN A 105 12.82 -11.66 4.81
CA ASN A 105 12.56 -13.05 5.19
C ASN A 105 11.13 -13.46 4.83
N ALA A 106 11.01 -14.32 3.81
CA ALA A 106 9.71 -14.77 3.28
C ALA A 106 8.88 -15.55 4.30
N VAL A 107 9.51 -16.39 5.14
CA VAL A 107 8.83 -17.15 6.19
C VAL A 107 8.25 -16.20 7.24
N GLN A 108 9.00 -15.17 7.61
CA GLN A 108 8.54 -14.16 8.55
C GLN A 108 7.42 -13.30 7.96
N LEU A 109 7.51 -12.93 6.67
CA LEU A 109 6.47 -12.19 5.98
C LEU A 109 5.17 -13.02 5.93
N LYS A 110 5.24 -14.30 5.55
CA LYS A 110 4.08 -15.19 5.51
C LYS A 110 3.34 -15.23 6.84
N LYS A 111 4.05 -15.53 7.93
CA LYS A 111 3.49 -15.59 9.29
C LYS A 111 2.89 -14.24 9.72
N SER A 112 3.58 -13.15 9.41
CA SER A 112 3.10 -11.81 9.73
C SER A 112 1.81 -11.51 8.98
N THR A 113 1.73 -11.83 7.69
CA THR A 113 0.52 -11.64 6.87
C THR A 113 -0.63 -12.48 7.39
N GLU A 114 -0.41 -13.76 7.73
CA GLU A 114 -1.44 -14.63 8.29
C GLU A 114 -2.02 -14.05 9.60
N HIS A 115 -1.16 -13.64 10.54
CA HIS A 115 -1.60 -12.99 11.78
C HIS A 115 -2.34 -11.68 11.52
N PHE A 116 -1.85 -10.88 10.58
CA PHE A 116 -2.39 -9.55 10.31
C PHE A 116 -3.76 -9.61 9.64
N VAL A 117 -3.91 -10.49 8.64
CA VAL A 117 -5.19 -10.74 7.96
C VAL A 117 -6.22 -11.29 8.95
N HIS A 118 -5.81 -12.19 9.85
CA HIS A 118 -6.67 -12.70 10.92
C HIS A 118 -7.12 -11.60 11.88
N TYR A 119 -6.19 -10.74 12.33
CA TYR A 119 -6.50 -9.61 13.21
C TYR A 119 -7.51 -8.64 12.58
N LEU A 120 -7.34 -8.38 11.28
CA LEU A 120 -8.24 -7.53 10.51
C LEU A 120 -9.61 -8.16 10.21
N SER A 121 -9.84 -9.39 10.68
CA SER A 121 -11.09 -10.14 10.50
C SER A 121 -11.54 -10.19 9.05
N PHE A 122 -10.58 -10.29 8.13
CA PHE A 122 -10.85 -10.43 6.70
C PHE A 122 -11.71 -11.65 6.43
#